data_AF-A0A3D0I0A5-F1
#
_entry.id   AF-A0A3D0I0A5-F1
#
_cell.length_a   1.000
_cell.length_b   1.000
_cell.length_c   1.000
_cell.angle_alpha   90.00
_cell.angle_beta   90.00
_cell.angle_gamma   90.00
#
_symmetry.space_group_name_H-M   'P 1'
#
loop_
_entity.id
_entity.type
_entity.pdbx_description
1 polymer ?
#
loop_
_entity_poly.entity_id
_entity_poly.type
_entity_poly.pdbx_seq_one_letter_code
_entity_poly.pdbx_strand_id
1 'polypeptide(L)'
;EAVSVASQAGALLAASEGSDAAADYLADAASAVWASNFDTRAWTLVEQGLRYAGDRRDLTWALLADYDLQRRDANDPDFPGIPLDVPERHEVSRMLFANAPSWVERGVFFLPSVVFESREDAIDRARLIPQMLAYIAGEYTRALALANPLAAQCAARGQLGLAATILTVAASCASALGNLDASCEALVRATELAERIGNPPLLAFLLQAVPLEHAGIRGEGYGVFLPAIDQLLAAETQEIRWAMAAVWTAAALVCAHEGRCDDALRAFHRVLPAIERAPGWAATYTVMTYLAIEVLWVLDRIDHIDLLERNLREKTLKPDFRYPHTDARLALARLCGLTGRFEEARGWFDKARRVLDEQGARPLRAIVDFDEAWMEVRRGRAADRERALALLDAARGPFNSIGMPGWVRRADELRQQIAR
;
A
#
# COMPACT_ATOMS: atom_id res chain seq x y z
N GLU A 1 -19.43 3.62 25.71
CA GLU A 1 -19.36 2.90 26.99
C GLU A 1 -17.98 2.31 27.24
N ALA A 2 -17.49 1.37 26.43
CA ALA A 2 -16.19 0.70 26.60
C ALA A 2 -15.02 1.66 26.89
N VAL A 3 -14.85 2.73 26.09
CA VAL A 3 -13.79 3.74 26.30
C VAL A 3 -13.94 4.47 27.65
N SER A 4 -15.16 4.82 28.05
CA SER A 4 -15.40 5.45 29.35
C SER A 4 -15.06 4.51 30.52
N VAL A 5 -15.43 3.23 30.39
CA VAL A 5 -15.13 2.22 31.41
C VAL A 5 -13.62 2.00 31.52
N ALA A 6 -12.92 1.88 30.39
CA ALA A 6 -11.47 1.74 30.36
C ALA A 6 -10.76 2.99 30.95
N SER A 7 -11.21 4.20 30.62
CA SER A 7 -10.67 5.42 31.21
C SER A 7 -10.82 5.47 32.73
N GLN A 8 -11.98 5.05 33.26
CA GLN A 8 -12.22 4.98 34.71
C GLN A 8 -11.36 3.92 35.37
N ALA A 9 -11.25 2.73 34.77
CA ALA A 9 -10.37 1.67 35.26
C ALA A 9 -8.90 2.11 35.31
N GLY A 10 -8.41 2.79 34.27
CA GLY A 10 -7.07 3.37 34.27
C GLY A 10 -6.85 4.39 35.38
N ALA A 11 -7.85 5.23 35.69
CA ALA A 11 -7.77 6.15 36.82
C ALA A 11 -7.77 5.45 38.19
N LEU A 12 -8.54 4.37 38.34
CA LEU A 12 -8.54 3.56 39.56
C LEU A 12 -7.19 2.86 39.77
N LEU A 13 -6.63 2.26 38.71
CA LEU A 13 -5.30 1.65 38.74
C LEU A 13 -4.21 2.66 39.09
N ALA A 14 -4.29 3.89 38.56
CA ALA A 14 -3.35 4.94 38.90
C ALA A 14 -3.38 5.27 40.41
N ALA A 15 -4.57 5.23 41.02
CA ALA A 15 -4.75 5.50 42.44
C ALA A 15 -4.35 4.33 43.35
N SER A 16 -4.54 3.07 42.91
CA SER A 16 -4.28 1.88 43.72
C SER A 16 -2.89 1.26 43.51
N GLU A 17 -2.41 1.24 42.27
CA GLU A 17 -1.23 0.49 41.82
C GLU A 17 -0.15 1.39 41.18
N GLY A 18 -0.46 2.67 40.96
CA GLY A 18 0.47 3.67 40.44
C GLY A 18 0.35 3.93 38.94
N SER A 19 1.03 4.98 38.47
CA SER A 19 0.91 5.47 37.09
C SER A 19 1.38 4.46 36.04
N ASP A 20 2.41 3.66 36.34
CA ASP A 20 2.92 2.66 35.40
C ASP A 20 1.89 1.57 35.09
N ALA A 21 1.20 1.05 36.12
CA ALA A 21 0.14 0.05 35.96
C ALA A 21 -1.05 0.62 35.15
N ALA A 22 -1.40 1.88 35.38
CA ALA A 22 -2.43 2.56 34.61
C ALA A 22 -2.04 2.75 33.13
N ALA A 23 -0.78 3.11 32.85
CA ALA A 23 -0.27 3.26 31.50
C ALA A 23 -0.28 1.93 30.74
N ASP A 24 0.16 0.84 31.37
CA ASP A 24 0.15 -0.51 30.80
C ASP A 24 -1.27 -0.94 30.42
N TYR A 25 -2.21 -0.80 31.36
CA TYR A 25 -3.61 -1.12 31.13
C TYR A 25 -4.21 -0.29 29.98
N LEU A 26 -3.95 1.02 29.94
CA LEU A 26 -4.50 1.90 28.91
C LEU A 26 -3.90 1.62 27.53
N ALA A 27 -2.63 1.21 27.43
CA ALA A 27 -2.04 0.78 26.17
C ALA A 27 -2.71 -0.48 25.62
N ASP A 28 -2.96 -1.47 26.47
CA ASP A 28 -3.67 -2.70 26.08
C ASP A 28 -5.13 -2.41 25.71
N ALA A 29 -5.82 -1.58 26.50
CA ALA A 29 -7.20 -1.18 26.23
C ALA A 29 -7.33 -0.36 24.93
N ALA A 30 -6.43 0.60 24.69
CA ALA A 30 -6.38 1.35 23.44
C ALA A 30 -6.14 0.43 22.24
N SER A 31 -5.18 -0.49 22.36
CA SER A 31 -4.86 -1.47 21.32
C SER A 31 -6.07 -2.37 21.01
N ALA A 32 -6.80 -2.82 22.03
CA ALA A 32 -7.99 -3.64 21.85
C ALA A 32 -9.15 -2.86 21.18
N VAL A 33 -9.39 -1.62 21.60
CA VAL A 33 -10.40 -0.75 20.98
C VAL A 33 -10.05 -0.50 19.52
N TRP A 34 -8.79 -0.15 19.24
CA TRP A 34 -8.29 0.03 17.88
C TRP A 34 -8.37 -1.25 17.04
N ALA A 35 -7.92 -2.39 17.54
CA ALA A 35 -7.95 -3.65 16.78
C ALA A 35 -9.37 -4.15 16.48
N SER A 36 -10.37 -3.73 17.25
CA SER A 36 -11.76 -4.16 17.06
C SER A 36 -12.45 -3.53 15.84
N ASN A 37 -12.21 -2.24 15.60
CA ASN A 37 -12.92 -1.47 14.55
C ASN A 37 -12.12 -0.26 14.05
N PHE A 38 -10.83 -0.16 14.37
CA PHE A 38 -9.97 1.00 14.08
C PHE A 38 -10.55 2.30 14.62
N ASP A 39 -11.17 2.22 15.79
CA ASP A 39 -12.00 3.27 16.34
C ASP A 39 -11.16 4.42 16.90
N THR A 40 -11.35 5.62 16.37
CA THR A 40 -10.63 6.84 16.80
C THR A 40 -10.86 7.20 18.27
N ARG A 41 -11.91 6.65 18.92
CA ARG A 41 -12.10 6.82 20.37
C ARG A 41 -10.99 6.15 21.20
N ALA A 42 -10.20 5.24 20.61
CA ALA A 42 -8.97 4.73 21.24
C ALA A 42 -8.01 5.87 21.63
N TRP A 43 -8.00 6.98 20.88
CA TRP A 43 -7.13 8.12 21.15
C TRP A 43 -7.41 8.80 22.48
N THR A 44 -8.64 8.75 22.99
CA THR A 44 -8.94 9.24 24.34
C THR A 44 -8.20 8.44 25.42
N LEU A 45 -8.10 7.11 25.23
CA LEU A 45 -7.33 6.24 26.12
C LEU A 45 -5.83 6.50 25.97
N VAL A 46 -5.38 6.77 24.75
CA VAL A 46 -3.98 7.08 24.44
C VAL A 46 -3.50 8.35 25.14
N GLU A 47 -4.26 9.45 25.02
CA GLU A 47 -3.94 10.72 25.68
C GLU A 47 -3.90 10.56 27.21
N GLN A 48 -4.77 9.73 27.77
CA GLN A 48 -4.74 9.41 29.20
C GLN A 48 -3.53 8.53 29.57
N GLY A 49 -3.23 7.51 28.77
CA GLY A 49 -2.12 6.60 28.97
C GLY A 49 -0.77 7.32 28.91
N LEU A 50 -0.56 8.19 27.92
CA LEU A 50 0.68 8.98 27.79
C LEU A 50 0.93 9.89 28.99
N ARG A 51 -0.13 10.46 29.60
CA ARG A 51 0.00 11.24 30.83
C ARG A 51 0.48 10.41 32.01
N TYR A 52 0.04 9.15 32.11
CA TYR A 52 0.50 8.24 33.16
C TYR A 52 1.87 7.63 32.87
N ALA A 53 2.22 7.42 31.60
CA ALA A 53 3.55 6.94 31.21
C ALA A 53 4.65 7.97 31.56
N GLY A 54 4.35 9.27 31.49
CA GLY A 54 5.31 10.32 31.85
C GLY A 54 6.61 10.25 31.04
N ASP A 55 7.74 10.13 31.75
CA ASP A 55 9.07 10.05 31.14
C ASP A 55 9.46 8.63 30.68
N ARG A 56 8.58 7.63 30.83
CA ARG A 56 8.84 6.26 30.45
C ARG A 56 9.05 6.12 28.93
N ARG A 57 9.99 5.25 28.54
CA ARG A 57 10.40 5.01 27.15
C ARG A 57 10.58 3.51 26.91
N ASP A 58 9.48 2.79 26.97
CA ASP A 58 9.40 1.34 26.77
C ASP A 58 8.28 0.97 25.79
N LEU A 59 7.94 -0.33 25.69
CA LEU A 59 6.92 -0.83 24.76
C LEU A 59 5.55 -0.16 24.96
N THR A 60 5.09 0.01 26.20
CA THR A 60 3.78 0.63 26.48
C THR A 60 3.76 2.07 26.01
N TRP A 61 4.82 2.84 26.30
CA TRP A 61 4.94 4.18 25.76
C TRP A 61 4.94 4.16 24.23
N ALA A 62 5.69 3.25 23.60
CA ALA A 62 5.78 3.17 22.14
C ALA A 62 4.43 2.85 21.48
N LEU A 63 3.63 1.95 22.06
CA LEU A 63 2.27 1.65 21.58
C LEU A 63 1.36 2.86 21.68
N LEU A 64 1.37 3.56 22.82
CA LEU A 64 0.58 4.77 23.00
C LEU A 64 1.04 5.89 22.05
N ALA A 65 2.34 6.10 21.92
CA ALA A 65 2.94 7.11 21.06
C ALA A 65 2.66 6.85 19.57
N ASP A 66 2.64 5.58 19.12
CA ASP A 66 2.22 5.23 17.75
C ASP A 66 0.80 5.73 17.44
N TYR A 67 -0.16 5.46 18.34
CA TYR A 67 -1.53 5.94 18.14
C TYR A 67 -1.65 7.46 18.23
N ASP A 68 -0.87 8.11 19.09
CA ASP A 68 -0.86 9.56 19.18
C ASP A 68 -0.26 10.20 17.93
N LEU A 69 0.79 9.62 17.35
CA LEU A 69 1.34 10.05 16.06
C LEU A 69 0.28 9.93 14.95
N GLN A 70 -0.46 8.81 14.89
CA GLN A 70 -1.56 8.65 13.94
C GLN A 70 -2.66 9.70 14.13
N ARG A 71 -3.01 10.03 15.38
CA ARG A 71 -3.95 11.11 15.70
C ARG A 71 -3.46 12.46 15.22
N ARG A 72 -2.18 12.78 15.44
CA ARG A 72 -1.57 14.04 15.00
C ARG A 72 -1.56 14.12 13.48
N ASP A 73 -1.16 13.06 12.79
CA ASP A 73 -1.18 12.98 11.32
C ASP A 73 -2.62 13.19 10.80
N ALA A 74 -3.60 12.47 11.35
CA ALA A 74 -5.02 12.58 10.93
C ALA A 74 -5.64 13.97 11.18
N ASN A 75 -5.08 14.74 12.11
CA ASN A 75 -5.53 16.09 12.47
C ASN A 75 -4.61 17.19 11.94
N ASP A 76 -3.60 16.87 11.12
CA ASP A 76 -2.78 17.89 10.46
C ASP A 76 -3.70 18.79 9.62
N PRO A 77 -3.76 20.11 9.89
CA PRO A 77 -4.69 21.02 9.21
C PRO A 77 -4.31 21.26 7.75
N ASP A 78 -3.04 21.09 7.40
CA ASP A 78 -2.54 21.34 6.06
C ASP A 78 -2.64 20.06 5.22
N PHE A 79 -2.33 18.91 5.82
CA PHE A 79 -2.18 17.64 5.12
C PHE A 79 -2.71 16.44 5.93
N PRO A 80 -4.03 16.35 6.14
CA PRO A 80 -4.62 15.31 6.99
C PRO A 80 -4.25 13.89 6.55
N GLY A 81 -3.71 13.12 7.48
CA GLY A 81 -3.35 11.71 7.33
C GLY A 81 -1.97 11.46 6.75
N ILE A 82 -1.22 12.48 6.32
CA ILE A 82 0.12 12.27 5.76
C ILE A 82 1.13 12.13 6.90
N PRO A 83 1.76 10.95 7.08
CA PRO A 83 2.71 10.77 8.15
C PRO A 83 3.95 11.64 7.95
N LEU A 84 4.41 12.28 9.02
CA LEU A 84 5.66 13.04 9.03
C LEU A 84 6.83 12.21 9.54
N ASP A 85 8.01 12.47 8.96
CA ASP A 85 9.28 11.91 9.40
C ASP A 85 9.84 12.73 10.55
N VAL A 86 9.55 12.29 11.78
CA VAL A 86 9.94 12.97 13.02
C VAL A 86 10.78 12.05 13.91
N PRO A 87 11.74 12.57 14.70
CA PRO A 87 12.61 11.75 15.54
C PRO A 87 11.86 10.82 16.50
N GLU A 88 10.73 11.28 17.05
CA GLU A 88 9.85 10.49 17.92
C GLU A 88 9.36 9.21 17.23
N ARG A 89 9.06 9.26 15.93
CA ARG A 89 8.59 8.10 15.17
C ARG A 89 9.68 7.05 14.99
N HIS A 90 10.92 7.47 14.79
CA HIS A 90 12.08 6.57 14.74
C HIS A 90 12.28 5.87 16.08
N GLU A 91 12.12 6.59 17.19
CA GLU A 91 12.21 6.02 18.54
C GLU A 91 11.11 4.99 18.79
N VAL A 92 9.85 5.33 18.50
CA VAL A 92 8.70 4.43 18.57
C VAL A 92 8.94 3.19 17.72
N SER A 93 9.36 3.35 16.47
CA SER A 93 9.63 2.24 15.57
C SER A 93 10.71 1.29 16.13
N ARG A 94 11.84 1.82 16.62
CA ARG A 94 12.89 0.99 17.23
C ARG A 94 12.36 0.17 18.40
N MET A 95 11.58 0.78 19.29
CA MET A 95 11.01 0.08 20.45
C MET A 95 10.00 -0.98 20.06
N LEU A 96 9.14 -0.70 19.07
CA LEU A 96 8.20 -1.69 18.55
C LEU A 96 8.95 -2.90 17.99
N PHE A 97 9.95 -2.71 17.14
CA PHE A 97 10.69 -3.85 16.58
C PHE A 97 11.52 -4.63 17.61
N ALA A 98 12.10 -3.95 18.61
CA ALA A 98 12.79 -4.61 19.71
C ALA A 98 11.86 -5.56 20.51
N ASN A 99 10.55 -5.35 20.42
CA ASN A 99 9.52 -6.11 21.12
C ASN A 99 8.53 -6.81 20.17
N ALA A 100 8.93 -7.07 18.92
CA ALA A 100 8.07 -7.65 17.88
C ALA A 100 7.23 -8.86 18.31
N PRO A 101 7.80 -9.90 18.97
CA PRO A 101 7.02 -11.05 19.40
C PRO A 101 5.87 -10.67 20.34
N SER A 102 6.10 -9.76 21.28
CA SER A 102 5.13 -9.41 22.32
C SER A 102 3.91 -8.68 21.77
N TRP A 103 4.08 -7.73 20.85
CA TRP A 103 2.91 -7.04 20.29
C TRP A 103 2.21 -7.85 19.20
N VAL A 104 2.93 -8.73 18.48
CA VAL A 104 2.34 -9.73 17.58
C VAL A 104 1.41 -10.67 18.35
N GLU A 105 1.83 -11.15 19.53
CA GLU A 105 1.00 -11.96 20.42
C GLU A 105 -0.24 -11.20 20.90
N ARG A 106 -0.12 -9.89 21.14
CA ARG A 106 -1.25 -9.00 21.48
C ARG A 106 -2.20 -8.71 20.32
N GLY A 107 -1.92 -9.19 19.11
CA GLY A 107 -2.77 -8.97 17.94
C GLY A 107 -2.67 -7.55 17.37
N VAL A 108 -1.62 -6.80 17.72
CA VAL A 108 -1.29 -5.54 17.07
C VAL A 108 -0.60 -5.90 15.75
N PHE A 109 -1.10 -5.44 14.60
CA PHE A 109 -0.48 -5.77 13.31
C PHE A 109 -0.43 -4.60 12.33
N PHE A 110 -1.26 -3.59 12.57
CA PHE A 110 -1.27 -2.38 11.79
C PHE A 110 -0.56 -1.27 12.58
N LEU A 111 0.67 -0.99 12.19
CA LEU A 111 1.53 0.02 12.83
C LEU A 111 2.03 1.01 11.75
N PRO A 112 1.27 2.07 11.43
CA PRO A 112 1.65 3.08 10.45
C PRO A 112 2.97 3.79 10.77
N SER A 113 3.40 3.78 12.04
CA SER A 113 4.63 4.45 12.48
C SER A 113 5.90 3.59 12.37
N VAL A 114 5.85 2.41 11.75
CA VAL A 114 7.09 1.67 11.51
C VAL A 114 7.94 2.39 10.46
N VAL A 115 9.19 2.66 10.83
CA VAL A 115 10.15 3.35 9.97
C VAL A 115 11.21 2.35 9.54
N PHE A 116 11.48 2.33 8.25
CA PHE A 116 12.56 1.56 7.64
C PHE A 116 13.52 2.49 6.93
N GLU A 117 14.81 2.18 7.02
CA GLU A 117 15.85 2.93 6.29
C GLU A 117 15.97 2.44 4.84
N SER A 118 15.69 1.15 4.61
CA SER A 118 15.79 0.50 3.31
C SER A 118 14.95 -0.78 3.28
N ARG A 119 14.83 -1.37 2.09
CA ARG A 119 14.28 -2.73 1.92
C ARG A 119 15.02 -3.78 2.74
N GLU A 120 16.35 -3.69 2.84
CA GLU A 120 17.14 -4.66 3.59
C GLU A 120 16.83 -4.57 5.10
N ASP A 121 16.74 -3.35 5.61
CA ASP A 121 16.30 -3.08 7.00
C ASP A 121 14.89 -3.66 7.26
N ALA A 122 13.97 -3.50 6.32
CA ALA A 122 12.63 -4.09 6.42
C ALA A 122 12.65 -5.63 6.43
N ILE A 123 13.49 -6.27 5.63
CA ILE A 123 13.62 -7.73 5.58
C ILE A 123 14.14 -8.28 6.92
N ASP A 124 15.11 -7.60 7.52
CA ASP A 124 15.73 -8.02 8.78
C ASP A 124 14.77 -7.81 9.96
N ARG A 125 14.31 -6.58 10.16
CA ARG A 125 13.49 -6.19 11.33
C ARG A 125 12.07 -6.73 11.27
N ALA A 126 11.47 -6.80 10.08
CA ALA A 126 10.08 -7.21 9.91
C ALA A 126 9.93 -8.66 9.42
N ARG A 127 10.93 -9.50 9.68
CA ARG A 127 11.01 -10.89 9.19
C ARG A 127 9.83 -11.81 9.53
N LEU A 128 9.04 -11.45 10.54
CA LEU A 128 7.85 -12.19 11.01
C LEU A 128 6.52 -11.50 10.65
N ILE A 129 6.55 -10.36 9.96
CA ILE A 129 5.37 -9.52 9.73
C ILE A 129 5.05 -9.58 8.23
N PRO A 130 4.07 -10.41 7.79
CA PRO A 130 3.81 -10.62 6.37
C PRO A 130 3.47 -9.33 5.62
N GLN A 131 2.77 -8.40 6.27
CA GLN A 131 2.44 -7.08 5.70
C GLN A 131 3.69 -6.31 5.27
N MET A 132 4.71 -6.22 6.12
CA MET A 132 5.91 -5.43 5.82
C MET A 132 6.79 -6.12 4.77
N LEU A 133 6.86 -7.45 4.83
CA LEU A 133 7.51 -8.24 3.78
C LEU A 133 6.84 -8.03 2.42
N ALA A 134 5.51 -7.94 2.36
CA ALA A 134 4.77 -7.69 1.13
C ALA A 134 4.91 -6.24 0.64
N TYR A 135 4.55 -5.26 1.48
CA TYR A 135 4.31 -3.88 1.07
C TYR A 135 5.52 -2.94 1.19
N ILE A 136 6.63 -3.39 1.78
CA ILE A 136 7.89 -2.62 1.86
C ILE A 136 9.04 -3.37 1.18
N ALA A 137 9.15 -4.68 1.43
CA ALA A 137 10.27 -5.47 0.91
C ALA A 137 9.98 -6.18 -0.43
N GLY A 138 8.70 -6.35 -0.79
CA GLY A 138 8.28 -7.09 -1.98
C GLY A 138 8.70 -8.57 -1.98
N GLU A 139 8.73 -9.19 -0.79
CA GLU A 139 9.04 -10.61 -0.53
C GLU A 139 7.75 -11.46 -0.58
N TYR A 140 7.05 -11.45 -1.73
CA TYR A 140 5.66 -11.95 -1.84
C TYR A 140 5.50 -13.43 -1.46
N THR A 141 6.40 -14.30 -1.93
CA THR A 141 6.36 -15.75 -1.61
C THR A 141 6.53 -16.00 -0.12
N ARG A 142 7.47 -15.29 0.51
CA ARG A 142 7.74 -15.43 1.95
C ARG A 142 6.62 -14.81 2.79
N ALA A 143 6.10 -13.67 2.39
CA ALA A 143 4.93 -13.05 3.01
C ALA A 143 3.72 -13.98 2.97
N LEU A 144 3.43 -14.60 1.82
CA LEU A 144 2.33 -15.54 1.65
C LEU A 144 2.47 -16.80 2.54
N ALA A 145 3.70 -17.34 2.65
CA ALA A 145 4.00 -18.48 3.51
C ALA A 145 3.75 -18.18 5.00
N LEU A 146 3.94 -16.93 5.44
CA LEU A 146 3.66 -16.48 6.80
C LEU A 146 2.19 -16.12 7.02
N ALA A 147 1.56 -15.46 6.04
CA ALA A 147 0.21 -14.93 6.16
C ALA A 147 -0.84 -16.02 6.40
N ASN A 148 -0.79 -17.12 5.64
CA ASN A 148 -1.78 -18.19 5.73
C ASN A 148 -1.88 -18.86 7.13
N PRO A 149 -0.78 -19.38 7.72
CA PRO A 149 -0.85 -19.98 9.04
C PRO A 149 -1.19 -18.94 10.12
N LEU A 150 -0.71 -17.70 9.98
CA LEU A 150 -1.00 -16.65 10.95
C LEU A 150 -2.48 -16.24 10.93
N ALA A 151 -3.09 -16.08 9.75
CA ALA A 151 -4.51 -15.79 9.63
C ALA A 151 -5.36 -16.91 10.26
N ALA A 152 -4.99 -18.18 10.04
CA ALA A 152 -5.67 -19.31 10.66
C ALA A 152 -5.56 -19.30 12.20
N GLN A 153 -4.37 -18.98 12.74
CA GLN A 153 -4.17 -18.83 14.19
C GLN A 153 -5.00 -17.70 14.77
N CYS A 154 -5.03 -16.53 14.12
CA CYS A 154 -5.84 -15.38 14.55
C CYS A 154 -7.33 -15.73 14.55
N ALA A 155 -7.82 -16.40 13.50
CA ALA A 155 -9.20 -16.85 13.41
C ALA A 155 -9.55 -17.84 14.54
N ALA A 156 -8.66 -18.79 14.85
CA ALA A 156 -8.84 -19.75 15.95
C ALA A 156 -8.90 -19.09 17.33
N ARG A 157 -8.27 -17.92 17.49
CA ARG A 157 -8.32 -17.10 18.72
C ARG A 157 -9.51 -16.12 18.75
N GLY A 158 -10.38 -16.13 17.74
CA GLY A 158 -11.50 -15.19 17.63
C GLY A 158 -11.12 -13.78 17.16
N GLN A 159 -9.87 -13.57 16.72
CA GLN A 159 -9.36 -12.29 16.21
C GLN A 159 -9.73 -12.13 14.72
N LEU A 160 -11.03 -12.10 14.41
CA LEU A 160 -11.52 -12.23 13.03
C LEU A 160 -11.12 -11.06 12.13
N GLY A 161 -11.16 -9.81 12.62
CA GLY A 161 -10.77 -8.63 11.83
C GLY A 161 -9.29 -8.63 11.45
N LEU A 162 -8.44 -9.11 12.37
CA LEU A 162 -7.02 -9.30 12.12
C LEU A 162 -6.79 -10.43 11.10
N ALA A 163 -7.45 -11.58 11.28
CA ALA A 163 -7.37 -12.68 10.32
C ALA A 163 -7.78 -12.25 8.91
N ALA A 164 -8.86 -11.46 8.78
CA ALA A 164 -9.30 -10.89 7.51
C ALA A 164 -8.24 -9.97 6.90
N THR A 165 -7.64 -9.08 7.71
CA THR A 165 -6.55 -8.19 7.26
C THR A 165 -5.33 -8.98 6.77
N ILE A 166 -4.93 -10.06 7.44
CA ILE A 166 -3.81 -10.89 6.99
C ILE A 166 -4.16 -11.62 5.68
N LEU A 167 -5.41 -12.04 5.51
CA LEU A 167 -5.88 -12.65 4.27
C LEU A 167 -5.91 -11.66 3.10
N THR A 168 -6.12 -10.36 3.31
CA THR A 168 -5.96 -9.37 2.23
C THR A 168 -4.50 -9.27 1.78
N VAL A 169 -3.54 -9.32 2.71
CA VAL A 169 -2.10 -9.39 2.36
C VAL A 169 -1.79 -10.64 1.53
N ALA A 170 -2.33 -11.80 1.94
CA ALA A 170 -2.20 -13.05 1.20
C ALA A 170 -2.79 -12.93 -0.22
N ALA A 171 -3.95 -12.29 -0.34
CA ALA A 171 -4.60 -12.06 -1.63
C ALA A 171 -3.74 -11.17 -2.55
N SER A 172 -3.23 -10.04 -2.05
CA SER A 172 -2.33 -9.15 -2.80
C SER A 172 -1.02 -9.84 -3.21
N CYS A 173 -0.43 -10.67 -2.34
CA CYS A 173 0.77 -11.44 -2.67
C CYS A 173 0.50 -12.50 -3.75
N ALA A 174 -0.61 -13.24 -3.62
CA ALA A 174 -1.00 -14.24 -4.60
C ALA A 174 -1.27 -13.63 -5.98
N SER A 175 -1.96 -12.48 -6.03
CA SER A 175 -2.20 -11.77 -7.28
C SER A 175 -0.90 -11.22 -7.87
N ALA A 176 0.02 -10.68 -7.06
CA ALA A 176 1.31 -10.19 -7.52
C ALA A 176 2.19 -11.31 -8.11
N LEU A 177 2.08 -12.53 -7.59
CA LEU A 177 2.71 -13.73 -8.15
C LEU A 177 1.99 -14.29 -9.39
N GLY A 178 0.88 -13.68 -9.81
CA GLY A 178 0.06 -14.12 -10.95
C GLY A 178 -0.80 -15.34 -10.68
N ASN A 179 -1.14 -15.61 -9.41
CA ASN A 179 -2.10 -16.64 -9.00
C ASN A 179 -3.43 -15.98 -8.59
N LEU A 180 -4.23 -15.62 -9.59
CA LEU A 180 -5.51 -14.93 -9.39
C LEU A 180 -6.54 -15.79 -8.66
N ASP A 181 -6.55 -17.10 -8.88
CA ASP A 181 -7.49 -18.01 -8.21
C ASP A 181 -7.24 -18.06 -6.69
N ALA A 182 -5.97 -18.22 -6.28
CA ALA A 182 -5.63 -18.18 -4.85
C ALA A 182 -5.87 -16.80 -4.23
N SER A 183 -5.69 -15.73 -5.01
CA SER A 183 -6.01 -14.38 -4.58
C SER A 183 -7.51 -14.21 -4.31
N CYS A 184 -8.36 -14.69 -5.22
CA CYS A 184 -9.81 -14.71 -5.06
C CYS A 184 -10.24 -15.55 -3.85
N GLU A 185 -9.68 -16.73 -3.66
CA GLU A 185 -10.00 -17.60 -2.52
C GLU A 185 -9.67 -16.91 -1.19
N ALA A 186 -8.48 -16.30 -1.08
CA ALA A 186 -8.08 -15.55 0.11
C ALA A 186 -9.01 -14.35 0.36
N LEU A 187 -9.41 -13.63 -0.69
CA LEU A 187 -10.34 -12.50 -0.59
C LEU A 187 -11.74 -12.95 -0.15
N VAL A 188 -12.28 -14.04 -0.68
CA VAL A 188 -13.58 -14.59 -0.26
C VAL A 188 -13.55 -14.90 1.23
N ARG A 189 -12.52 -15.61 1.70
CA ARG A 189 -12.35 -15.92 3.12
C ARG A 189 -12.21 -14.66 3.99
N ALA A 190 -11.50 -13.63 3.51
CA ALA A 190 -11.36 -12.37 4.22
C ALA A 190 -12.71 -11.65 4.36
N THR A 191 -13.51 -11.62 3.29
CA THR A 191 -14.86 -11.03 3.27
C THR A 191 -15.80 -11.77 4.22
N GLU A 192 -15.81 -13.11 4.20
CA GLU A 192 -16.62 -13.91 5.12
C GLU A 192 -16.31 -13.60 6.59
N LEU A 193 -15.03 -13.40 6.93
CA LEU A 193 -14.61 -13.01 8.28
C LEU A 193 -15.03 -11.58 8.64
N ALA A 194 -14.95 -10.64 7.68
CA ALA A 194 -15.38 -9.27 7.86
C ALA A 194 -16.91 -9.17 8.10
N GLU A 195 -17.70 -9.92 7.35
CA GLU A 195 -19.17 -9.95 7.48
C GLU A 195 -19.59 -10.41 8.87
N ARG A 196 -18.90 -11.42 9.44
CA ARG A 196 -19.17 -11.94 10.78
C ARG A 196 -18.95 -10.93 11.90
N ILE A 197 -18.16 -9.88 11.66
CA ILE A 197 -17.91 -8.79 12.62
C ILE A 197 -18.59 -7.48 12.21
N GLY A 198 -19.51 -7.51 11.24
CA GLY A 198 -20.32 -6.36 10.84
C GLY A 198 -19.65 -5.41 9.85
N ASN A 199 -18.63 -5.86 9.10
CA ASN A 199 -17.95 -5.10 8.06
C ASN A 199 -17.41 -3.74 8.53
N PRO A 200 -16.43 -3.72 9.44
CA PRO A 200 -15.87 -2.48 9.96
C PRO A 200 -15.29 -1.62 8.82
N PRO A 201 -15.49 -0.28 8.82
CA PRO A 201 -15.18 0.57 7.66
C PRO A 201 -13.76 0.45 7.13
N LEU A 202 -12.73 0.40 8.00
CA LEU A 202 -11.36 0.25 7.54
C LEU A 202 -11.11 -1.11 6.88
N LEU A 203 -11.70 -2.19 7.41
CA LEU A 203 -11.56 -3.50 6.80
C LEU A 203 -12.28 -3.56 5.45
N ALA A 204 -13.46 -2.95 5.35
CA ALA A 204 -14.15 -2.79 4.07
C ALA A 204 -13.26 -2.06 3.06
N PHE A 205 -12.61 -0.97 3.47
CA PHE A 205 -11.63 -0.26 2.65
C PHE A 205 -10.46 -1.16 2.19
N LEU A 206 -9.83 -1.89 3.12
CA LEU A 206 -8.71 -2.79 2.80
C LEU A 206 -9.14 -3.93 1.84
N LEU A 207 -10.35 -4.47 2.01
CA LEU A 207 -10.89 -5.50 1.13
C LEU A 207 -11.11 -4.98 -0.31
N GLN A 208 -11.48 -3.71 -0.49
CA GLN A 208 -11.69 -3.12 -1.81
C GLN A 208 -10.40 -2.90 -2.61
N ALA A 209 -9.24 -2.87 -1.95
CA ALA A 209 -7.95 -2.73 -2.64
C ALA A 209 -7.68 -3.92 -3.58
N VAL A 210 -8.00 -5.15 -3.16
CA VAL A 210 -7.68 -6.37 -3.93
C VAL A 210 -8.47 -6.47 -5.25
N PRO A 211 -9.80 -6.23 -5.30
CA PRO A 211 -10.52 -6.15 -6.57
C PRO A 211 -9.97 -5.08 -7.53
N LEU A 212 -9.55 -3.92 -7.00
CA LEU A 212 -8.93 -2.88 -7.82
C LEU A 212 -7.58 -3.35 -8.40
N GLU A 213 -6.76 -4.02 -7.59
CA GLU A 213 -5.53 -4.68 -8.06
C GLU A 213 -5.84 -5.71 -9.15
N HIS A 214 -6.89 -6.51 -9.00
CA HIS A 214 -7.32 -7.48 -10.01
C HIS A 214 -7.72 -6.81 -11.33
N ALA A 215 -8.38 -5.65 -11.29
CA ALA A 215 -8.69 -4.88 -12.49
C ALA A 215 -7.41 -4.36 -13.18
N GLY A 216 -6.44 -3.90 -12.39
CA GLY A 216 -5.08 -3.57 -12.86
C GLY A 216 -4.42 -4.74 -13.60
N ILE A 217 -4.42 -5.92 -12.98
CA ILE A 217 -3.85 -7.14 -13.56
C ILE A 217 -4.62 -7.57 -14.82
N ARG A 218 -5.95 -7.50 -14.81
CA ARG A 218 -6.75 -7.87 -15.99
C ARG A 218 -6.62 -6.85 -17.12
N GLY A 219 -6.27 -5.60 -16.79
CA GLY A 219 -6.18 -4.49 -17.73
C GLY A 219 -7.55 -3.94 -18.14
N GLU A 220 -8.59 -4.26 -17.38
CA GLU A 220 -9.98 -3.89 -17.66
C GLU A 220 -10.85 -3.91 -16.40
N GLY A 221 -12.04 -3.31 -16.50
CA GLY A 221 -13.01 -3.28 -15.40
C GLY A 221 -12.82 -2.15 -14.40
N TYR A 222 -12.06 -1.10 -14.73
CA TYR A 222 -11.80 0.02 -13.82
C TYR A 222 -13.08 0.79 -13.47
N GLY A 223 -13.97 1.02 -14.44
CA GLY A 223 -15.18 1.81 -14.25
C GLY A 223 -16.12 1.34 -13.14
N VAL A 224 -16.09 0.05 -12.77
CA VAL A 224 -16.94 -0.50 -11.70
C VAL A 224 -16.58 0.05 -10.31
N PHE A 225 -15.36 0.59 -10.13
CA PHE A 225 -14.86 1.11 -8.86
C PHE A 225 -15.18 2.58 -8.64
N LEU A 226 -15.57 3.32 -9.67
CA LEU A 226 -15.85 4.75 -9.55
C LEU A 226 -16.86 5.08 -8.44
N PRO A 227 -18.02 4.39 -8.31
CA PRO A 227 -18.96 4.69 -7.23
C PRO A 227 -18.40 4.45 -5.83
N ALA A 228 -17.62 3.39 -5.65
CA ALA A 228 -16.99 3.07 -4.36
C ALA A 228 -15.90 4.10 -4.00
N ILE A 229 -15.13 4.53 -4.99
CA ILE A 229 -14.13 5.60 -4.83
C ILE A 229 -14.83 6.92 -4.46
N ASP A 230 -15.90 7.29 -5.17
CA ASP A 230 -16.67 8.51 -4.88
C ASP A 230 -17.25 8.48 -3.46
N GLN A 231 -17.76 7.33 -3.01
CA GLN A 231 -18.25 7.13 -1.65
C GLN A 231 -17.14 7.31 -0.61
N LEU A 232 -15.94 6.75 -0.85
CA LEU A 232 -14.79 6.90 0.04
C LEU A 232 -14.28 8.35 0.10
N LEU A 233 -14.23 9.03 -1.04
CA LEU A 233 -13.82 10.44 -1.12
C LEU A 233 -14.82 11.38 -0.43
N ALA A 234 -16.10 11.03 -0.41
CA ALA A 234 -17.14 11.76 0.32
C ALA A 234 -17.18 11.40 1.82
N ALA A 235 -16.75 10.19 2.19
CA ALA A 235 -16.65 9.75 3.56
C ALA A 235 -15.43 10.41 4.22
N GLU A 236 -15.63 11.59 4.82
CA GLU A 236 -14.59 12.30 5.60
C GLU A 236 -14.25 11.58 6.94
N THR A 237 -14.24 10.25 6.95
CA THR A 237 -14.00 9.45 8.15
C THR A 237 -12.54 9.55 8.57
N GLN A 238 -12.33 9.74 9.86
CA GLN A 238 -11.02 10.07 10.41
C GLN A 238 -10.09 8.84 10.39
N GLU A 239 -10.67 7.65 10.47
CA GLU A 239 -10.02 6.34 10.48
C GLU A 239 -9.24 6.04 9.19
N ILE A 240 -9.71 6.56 8.05
CA ILE A 240 -9.13 6.28 6.73
C ILE A 240 -8.30 7.45 6.18
N ARG A 241 -8.18 8.56 6.92
CA ARG A 241 -7.48 9.77 6.46
C ARG A 241 -6.07 9.49 5.96
N TRP A 242 -5.36 8.59 6.66
CA TRP A 242 -4.00 8.19 6.29
C TRP A 242 -3.89 7.56 4.89
N ALA A 243 -4.99 6.97 4.39
CA ALA A 243 -5.05 6.33 3.09
C ALA A 243 -5.66 7.22 2.00
N MET A 244 -6.19 8.41 2.33
CA MET A 244 -6.95 9.23 1.38
C MET A 244 -6.13 9.68 0.17
N ALA A 245 -4.84 9.95 0.35
CA ALA A 245 -3.97 10.26 -0.79
C ALA A 245 -3.86 9.07 -1.77
N ALA A 246 -3.85 7.84 -1.27
CA ALA A 246 -3.89 6.65 -2.10
C ALA A 246 -5.25 6.49 -2.80
N VAL A 247 -6.37 6.82 -2.14
CA VAL A 247 -7.72 6.82 -2.75
C VAL A 247 -7.79 7.83 -3.90
N TRP A 248 -7.28 9.05 -3.71
CA TRP A 248 -7.19 10.04 -4.79
C TRP A 248 -6.34 9.56 -5.96
N THR A 249 -5.26 8.83 -5.67
CA THR A 249 -4.39 8.28 -6.72
C THR A 249 -5.09 7.17 -7.50
N ALA A 250 -5.81 6.28 -6.81
CA ALA A 250 -6.65 5.26 -7.43
C ALA A 250 -7.75 5.89 -8.30
N ALA A 251 -8.41 6.96 -7.80
CA ALA A 251 -9.40 7.72 -8.57
C ALA A 251 -8.80 8.28 -9.86
N ALA A 252 -7.59 8.86 -9.78
CA ALA A 252 -6.89 9.40 -10.94
C ALA A 252 -6.60 8.32 -11.98
N LEU A 253 -6.08 7.16 -11.54
CA LEU A 253 -5.79 6.02 -12.41
C LEU A 253 -7.05 5.47 -13.09
N VAL A 254 -8.10 5.22 -12.31
CA VAL A 254 -9.37 4.70 -12.84
C VAL A 254 -9.94 5.68 -13.86
N CYS A 255 -9.98 6.97 -13.55
CA CYS A 255 -10.43 7.99 -14.51
C CYS A 255 -9.57 8.00 -15.78
N ALA A 256 -8.25 7.85 -15.67
CA ALA A 256 -7.34 7.85 -16.82
C ALA A 256 -7.62 6.66 -17.75
N HIS A 257 -7.79 5.45 -17.19
CA HIS A 257 -8.11 4.26 -17.99
C HIS A 257 -9.51 4.27 -18.60
N GLU A 258 -10.46 4.96 -17.98
CA GLU A 258 -11.81 5.17 -18.51
C GLU A 258 -11.90 6.37 -19.49
N GLY A 259 -10.76 6.99 -19.84
CA GLY A 259 -10.71 8.13 -20.77
C GLY A 259 -11.28 9.44 -20.21
N ARG A 260 -11.51 9.54 -18.90
CA ARG A 260 -11.97 10.74 -18.18
C ARG A 260 -10.79 11.65 -17.84
N CYS A 261 -10.13 12.19 -18.85
CA CYS A 261 -8.85 12.92 -18.71
C CYS A 261 -8.92 14.07 -17.68
N ASP A 262 -9.94 14.93 -17.73
CA ASP A 262 -10.05 16.08 -16.82
C ASP A 262 -10.23 15.64 -15.37
N ASP A 263 -11.01 14.57 -15.14
CA ASP A 263 -11.27 14.04 -13.80
C ASP A 263 -10.00 13.38 -13.24
N ALA A 264 -9.28 12.66 -14.09
CA ALA A 264 -7.99 12.06 -13.76
C ALA A 264 -6.97 13.12 -13.33
N LEU A 265 -6.84 14.21 -14.09
CA LEU A 265 -5.92 15.30 -13.76
C LEU A 265 -6.33 16.06 -12.50
N ARG A 266 -7.64 16.28 -12.28
CA ARG A 266 -8.13 16.89 -11.02
C ARG A 266 -7.77 16.04 -9.81
N ALA A 267 -8.00 14.74 -9.86
CA ALA A 267 -7.63 13.81 -8.79
C ALA A 267 -6.10 13.74 -8.61
N PHE A 268 -5.34 13.65 -9.70
CA PHE A 268 -3.87 13.63 -9.69
C PHE A 268 -3.27 14.86 -8.98
N HIS A 269 -3.75 16.08 -9.28
CA HIS A 269 -3.24 17.28 -8.61
C HIS A 269 -3.48 17.30 -7.10
N ARG A 270 -4.52 16.61 -6.59
CA ARG A 270 -4.77 16.49 -5.15
C ARG A 270 -3.74 15.63 -4.42
N VAL A 271 -3.06 14.74 -5.14
CA VAL A 271 -2.08 13.79 -4.59
C VAL A 271 -0.69 14.42 -4.45
N LEU A 272 -0.34 15.39 -5.31
CA LEU A 272 1.01 15.94 -5.38
C LEU A 272 1.59 16.43 -4.04
N PRO A 273 0.83 17.14 -3.17
CA PRO A 273 1.38 17.54 -1.88
C PRO A 273 1.69 16.37 -0.96
N ALA A 274 0.93 15.27 -1.05
CA ALA A 274 1.19 14.05 -0.31
C ALA A 274 2.50 13.39 -0.77
N ILE A 275 2.72 13.29 -2.09
CA ILE A 275 3.98 12.76 -2.65
C ILE A 275 5.18 13.61 -2.20
N GLU A 276 5.05 14.93 -2.21
CA GLU A 276 6.14 15.82 -1.78
C GLU A 276 6.46 15.68 -0.29
N ARG A 277 5.45 15.54 0.57
CA ARG A 277 5.63 15.57 2.03
C ARG A 277 5.88 14.21 2.67
N ALA A 278 5.18 13.16 2.22
CA ALA A 278 5.29 11.87 2.91
C ALA A 278 6.69 11.27 2.74
N PRO A 279 7.18 10.56 3.76
CA PRO A 279 8.42 9.81 3.68
C PRO A 279 8.24 8.53 2.86
N GLY A 280 9.35 8.04 2.30
CA GLY A 280 9.36 6.85 1.44
C GLY A 280 8.87 5.57 2.10
N TRP A 281 9.05 5.44 3.41
CA TRP A 281 8.64 4.27 4.21
C TRP A 281 7.15 4.28 4.56
N ALA A 282 6.42 5.37 4.29
CA ALA A 282 4.99 5.44 4.58
C ALA A 282 4.22 4.38 3.79
N ALA A 283 3.25 3.73 4.45
CA ALA A 283 2.65 2.47 3.99
C ALA A 283 2.12 2.49 2.53
N THR A 284 1.60 3.62 2.06
CA THR A 284 1.02 3.77 0.71
C THR A 284 1.89 4.57 -0.25
N TYR A 285 3.09 5.01 0.17
CA TYR A 285 3.89 5.94 -0.60
C TYR A 285 4.35 5.38 -1.95
N THR A 286 4.84 4.13 -1.94
CA THR A 286 5.32 3.45 -3.15
C THR A 286 4.21 3.32 -4.20
N VAL A 287 3.01 2.88 -3.78
CA VAL A 287 1.86 2.75 -4.69
C VAL A 287 1.33 4.10 -5.15
N MET A 288 1.26 5.09 -4.27
CA MET A 288 0.86 6.45 -4.60
C MET A 288 1.76 7.06 -5.69
N THR A 289 3.08 7.00 -5.50
CA THR A 289 4.04 7.57 -6.45
C THR A 289 4.01 6.82 -7.79
N TYR A 290 3.96 5.49 -7.75
CA TYR A 290 3.91 4.65 -8.95
C TYR A 290 2.64 4.92 -9.77
N LEU A 291 1.46 4.92 -9.14
CA LEU A 291 0.19 5.14 -9.84
C LEU A 291 0.05 6.57 -10.35
N ALA A 292 0.57 7.58 -9.63
CA ALA A 292 0.60 8.95 -10.14
C ALA A 292 1.41 9.08 -11.43
N ILE A 293 2.53 8.37 -11.53
CA ILE A 293 3.34 8.30 -12.76
C ILE A 293 2.62 7.51 -13.85
N GLU A 294 1.91 6.43 -13.50
CA GLU A 294 1.10 5.66 -14.44
C GLU A 294 -0.02 6.50 -15.06
N VAL A 295 -0.67 7.37 -14.29
CA VAL A 295 -1.66 8.32 -14.81
C VAL A 295 -1.05 9.18 -15.93
N LEU A 296 0.14 9.75 -15.71
CA LEU A 296 0.81 10.55 -16.73
C LEU A 296 1.22 9.70 -17.95
N TRP A 297 1.67 8.46 -17.73
CA TRP A 297 2.02 7.53 -18.79
C TRP A 297 0.83 7.21 -19.71
N VAL A 298 -0.31 6.88 -19.10
CA VAL A 298 -1.56 6.54 -19.79
C VAL A 298 -2.11 7.73 -20.56
N LEU A 299 -2.06 8.93 -19.96
CA LEU A 299 -2.57 10.16 -20.57
C LEU A 299 -1.58 10.83 -21.54
N ASP A 300 -0.36 10.31 -21.66
CA ASP A 300 0.75 10.90 -22.43
C ASP A 300 1.05 12.36 -22.02
N ARG A 301 1.22 12.56 -20.71
CA ARG A 301 1.39 13.87 -20.07
C ARG A 301 2.76 14.01 -19.42
N ILE A 302 3.23 15.25 -19.31
CA ILE A 302 4.54 15.59 -18.73
C ILE A 302 4.46 16.54 -17.52
N ASP A 303 3.25 16.81 -17.04
CA ASP A 303 2.99 17.68 -15.92
C ASP A 303 3.71 17.17 -14.65
N HIS A 304 4.42 18.05 -13.94
CA HIS A 304 5.09 17.74 -12.66
C HIS A 304 6.13 16.59 -12.69
N ILE A 305 6.68 16.22 -13.86
CA ILE A 305 7.67 15.13 -13.97
C ILE A 305 8.87 15.34 -13.05
N ASP A 306 9.42 16.55 -12.93
CA ASP A 306 10.59 16.82 -12.09
C ASP A 306 10.32 16.50 -10.61
N LEU A 307 9.13 16.84 -10.11
CA LEU A 307 8.71 16.54 -8.74
C LEU A 307 8.60 15.04 -8.54
N LEU A 308 7.92 14.34 -9.45
CA LEU A 308 7.71 12.90 -9.36
C LEU A 308 9.03 12.13 -9.49
N GLU A 309 9.91 12.51 -10.42
CA GLU A 309 11.20 11.85 -10.62
C GLU A 309 12.11 12.02 -9.40
N ARG A 310 12.23 13.24 -8.85
CA ARG A 310 13.01 13.50 -7.63
C ARG A 310 12.53 12.62 -6.47
N ASN A 311 11.23 12.66 -6.21
CA ASN A 311 10.60 11.93 -5.11
C ASN A 311 10.72 10.40 -5.30
N LEU A 312 10.50 9.89 -6.51
CA LEU A 312 10.68 8.47 -6.83
C LEU A 312 12.13 8.02 -6.60
N ARG A 313 13.11 8.81 -7.06
CA ARG A 313 14.53 8.50 -6.92
C ARG A 313 14.97 8.47 -5.45
N GLU A 314 14.60 9.51 -4.70
CA GLU A 314 15.05 9.69 -3.33
C GLU A 314 14.33 8.77 -2.34
N LYS A 315 13.00 8.66 -2.46
CA LYS A 315 12.16 8.04 -1.43
C LYS A 315 11.76 6.60 -1.75
N THR A 316 11.90 6.14 -3.00
CA THR A 316 11.54 4.75 -3.37
C THR A 316 12.71 3.97 -3.95
N LEU A 317 13.39 4.49 -4.98
CA LEU A 317 14.49 3.78 -5.65
C LEU A 317 15.74 3.65 -4.78
N LYS A 318 16.18 4.74 -4.15
CA LYS A 318 17.37 4.73 -3.29
C LYS A 318 17.24 3.74 -2.11
N PRO A 319 16.14 3.72 -1.33
CA PRO A 319 15.94 2.72 -0.29
C PRO A 319 15.47 1.34 -0.83
N ASP A 320 15.19 1.24 -2.13
CA ASP A 320 14.63 0.05 -2.81
C ASP A 320 13.31 -0.45 -2.23
N PHE A 321 12.43 0.44 -1.77
CA PHE A 321 11.10 0.03 -1.30
C PHE A 321 10.25 -0.53 -2.45
N ARG A 322 9.49 -1.59 -2.15
CA ARG A 322 8.70 -2.35 -3.11
C ARG A 322 7.30 -2.58 -2.56
N TYR A 323 6.32 -2.65 -3.46
CA TYR A 323 4.92 -2.84 -3.11
C TYR A 323 4.24 -3.70 -4.20
N PRO A 324 3.29 -4.59 -3.87
CA PRO A 324 2.58 -5.42 -4.84
C PRO A 324 2.07 -4.62 -6.04
N HIS A 325 2.25 -5.15 -7.25
CA HIS A 325 1.80 -4.53 -8.52
C HIS A 325 2.45 -3.18 -8.85
N THR A 326 3.55 -2.83 -8.19
CA THR A 326 4.31 -1.61 -8.49
C THR A 326 5.78 -1.94 -8.66
N ASP A 327 6.48 -1.12 -9.44
CA ASP A 327 7.94 -1.13 -9.47
C ASP A 327 8.48 0.25 -9.81
N ALA A 328 9.39 0.75 -8.95
CA ALA A 328 9.94 2.08 -9.09
C ALA A 328 10.83 2.23 -10.33
N ARG A 329 11.42 1.13 -10.83
CA ARG A 329 12.25 1.15 -12.04
C ARG A 329 11.37 1.25 -13.29
N LEU A 330 10.25 0.52 -13.32
CA LEU A 330 9.22 0.69 -14.34
C LEU A 330 8.67 2.12 -14.35
N ALA A 331 8.32 2.67 -13.18
CA ALA A 331 7.87 4.06 -13.09
C ALA A 331 8.92 5.04 -13.65
N LEU A 332 10.20 4.85 -13.32
CA LEU A 332 11.26 5.68 -13.87
C LEU A 332 11.44 5.49 -15.38
N ALA A 333 11.30 4.25 -15.89
CA ALA A 333 11.33 3.98 -17.32
C ALA A 333 10.22 4.75 -18.06
N ARG A 334 9.00 4.77 -17.51
CA ARG A 334 7.88 5.56 -18.05
C ARG A 334 8.18 7.06 -18.07
N LEU A 335 8.74 7.63 -16.99
CA LEU A 335 9.14 9.04 -16.94
C LEU A 335 10.23 9.38 -17.97
N CYS A 336 11.24 8.51 -18.11
CA CYS A 336 12.28 8.65 -19.14
C CYS A 336 11.66 8.59 -20.54
N GLY A 337 10.72 7.66 -20.77
CA GLY A 337 10.00 7.53 -22.04
C GLY A 337 9.20 8.79 -22.40
N LEU A 338 8.39 9.31 -21.46
CA LEU A 338 7.61 10.55 -21.63
C LEU A 338 8.47 11.77 -21.93
N THR A 339 9.68 11.81 -21.39
CA THR A 339 10.64 12.92 -21.60
C THR A 339 11.58 12.71 -22.79
N GLY A 340 11.38 11.66 -23.58
CA GLY A 340 12.20 11.37 -24.76
C GLY A 340 13.61 10.82 -24.46
N ARG A 341 13.90 10.47 -23.20
CA ARG A 341 15.15 9.83 -22.77
C ARG A 341 15.11 8.32 -23.02
N PHE A 342 14.84 7.92 -24.27
CA PHE A 342 14.52 6.54 -24.64
C PHE A 342 15.62 5.52 -24.31
N GLU A 343 16.90 5.86 -24.46
CA GLU A 343 17.98 4.92 -24.10
C GLU A 343 18.10 4.73 -22.59
N GLU A 344 17.85 5.78 -21.80
CA GLU A 344 17.77 5.66 -20.34
C GLU A 344 16.56 4.80 -19.95
N ALA A 345 15.40 5.03 -20.60
CA ALA A 345 14.18 4.27 -20.37
C ALA A 345 14.38 2.76 -20.61
N ARG A 346 15.03 2.36 -21.72
CA ARG A 346 15.39 0.96 -22.00
C ARG A 346 16.21 0.34 -20.88
N GLY A 347 17.23 1.06 -20.39
CA GLY A 347 18.05 0.60 -19.27
C GLY A 347 17.24 0.43 -17.97
N TRP A 348 16.20 1.22 -17.76
CA TRP A 348 15.28 1.06 -16.63
C TRP A 348 14.28 -0.07 -16.82
N PHE A 349 13.73 -0.28 -18.02
CA PHE A 349 12.93 -1.48 -18.33
C PHE A 349 13.75 -2.76 -18.10
N ASP A 350 15.02 -2.81 -18.54
CA ASP A 350 15.91 -3.93 -18.28
C ASP A 350 16.13 -4.23 -16.79
N LYS A 351 16.21 -3.18 -15.97
CA LYS A 351 16.33 -3.31 -14.51
C LYS A 351 15.02 -3.78 -13.88
N ALA A 352 13.88 -3.24 -14.33
CA ALA A 352 12.55 -3.64 -13.87
C ALA A 352 12.32 -5.12 -14.14
N ARG A 353 12.63 -5.62 -15.35
CA ARG A 353 12.51 -7.04 -15.70
C ARG A 353 13.26 -7.94 -14.72
N ARG A 354 14.55 -7.68 -14.49
CA ARG A 354 15.38 -8.47 -13.57
C ARG A 354 14.81 -8.52 -12.16
N VAL A 355 14.43 -7.36 -11.61
CA VAL A 355 13.90 -7.30 -10.24
C VAL A 355 12.54 -7.98 -10.13
N LEU A 356 11.66 -7.83 -11.12
CA LEU A 356 10.36 -8.49 -11.11
C LEU A 356 10.47 -10.01 -11.31
N ASP A 357 11.44 -10.46 -12.10
CA ASP A 357 11.79 -11.88 -12.22
C ASP A 357 12.29 -12.44 -10.87
N GLU A 358 13.17 -11.71 -10.16
CA GLU A 358 13.63 -12.08 -8.81
C GLU A 358 12.47 -12.18 -7.80
N GLN A 359 11.49 -11.27 -7.89
CA GLN A 359 10.31 -11.27 -7.01
C GLN A 359 9.24 -12.30 -7.39
N GLY A 360 9.34 -12.88 -8.59
CA GLY A 360 8.26 -13.69 -9.17
C GLY A 360 7.00 -12.88 -9.52
N ALA A 361 7.12 -11.56 -9.72
CA ALA A 361 6.02 -10.62 -9.94
C ALA A 361 5.47 -10.70 -11.38
N ARG A 362 4.94 -11.87 -11.75
CA ARG A 362 4.63 -12.26 -13.14
C ARG A 362 3.73 -11.29 -13.91
N PRO A 363 2.61 -10.76 -13.36
CA PRO A 363 1.76 -9.84 -14.11
C PRO A 363 2.49 -8.55 -14.46
N LEU A 364 3.13 -7.91 -13.48
CA LEU A 364 3.83 -6.65 -13.70
C LEU A 364 5.05 -6.84 -14.61
N ARG A 365 5.73 -7.99 -14.52
CA ARG A 365 6.80 -8.36 -15.44
C ARG A 365 6.34 -8.38 -16.90
N ALA A 366 5.14 -8.89 -17.18
CA ALA A 366 4.59 -8.88 -18.54
C ALA A 366 4.15 -7.48 -18.99
N ILE A 367 3.64 -6.66 -18.06
CA ILE A 367 3.32 -5.25 -18.32
C ILE A 367 4.56 -4.44 -18.70
N VAL A 368 5.73 -4.74 -18.12
CA VAL A 368 7.01 -4.10 -18.52
C VAL A 368 7.28 -4.26 -20.02
N ASP A 369 7.10 -5.46 -20.57
CA ASP A 369 7.34 -5.72 -22.00
C ASP A 369 6.33 -4.95 -22.86
N PHE A 370 5.07 -4.89 -22.44
CA PHE A 370 4.03 -4.11 -23.12
C PHE A 370 4.33 -2.60 -23.10
N ASP A 371 4.70 -2.05 -21.94
CA ASP A 371 4.98 -0.61 -21.82
C ASP A 371 6.23 -0.21 -22.60
N GLU A 372 7.26 -1.07 -22.63
CA GLU A 372 8.42 -0.84 -23.47
C GLU A 372 8.03 -0.88 -24.96
N ALA A 373 7.22 -1.85 -25.39
CA ALA A 373 6.72 -1.89 -26.76
C ALA A 373 5.92 -0.62 -27.10
N TRP A 374 5.09 -0.14 -26.18
CA TRP A 374 4.32 1.08 -26.36
C TRP A 374 5.23 2.31 -26.49
N MET A 375 6.27 2.41 -25.66
CA MET A 375 7.28 3.47 -25.79
C MET A 375 7.95 3.45 -27.17
N GLU A 376 8.35 2.26 -27.66
CA GLU A 376 9.00 2.11 -28.97
C GLU A 376 8.07 2.57 -30.11
N VAL A 377 6.77 2.24 -30.04
CA VAL A 377 5.77 2.72 -31.01
C VAL A 377 5.63 4.25 -30.96
N ARG A 378 5.59 4.86 -29.77
CA ARG A 378 5.53 6.33 -29.62
C ARG A 378 6.77 7.02 -30.21
N ARG A 379 7.96 6.42 -30.07
CA ARG A 379 9.22 6.95 -30.63
C ARG A 379 9.26 6.88 -32.16
N GLY A 380 8.71 5.82 -32.75
CA GLY A 380 8.37 5.76 -34.18
C GLY A 380 9.52 5.54 -35.17
N ARG A 381 10.72 5.11 -34.75
CA ARG A 381 11.81 4.79 -35.71
C ARG A 381 11.58 3.40 -36.33
N ALA A 382 12.19 3.16 -37.49
CA ALA A 382 12.05 1.88 -38.21
C ALA A 382 12.49 0.66 -37.35
N ALA A 383 13.64 0.77 -36.67
CA ALA A 383 14.13 -0.29 -35.78
C ALA A 383 13.27 -0.48 -34.52
N ASP A 384 12.52 0.55 -34.11
CA ASP A 384 11.65 0.49 -32.92
C ASP A 384 10.43 -0.42 -33.20
N ARG A 385 9.96 -0.50 -34.45
CA ARG A 385 8.85 -1.38 -34.85
C ARG A 385 9.16 -2.86 -34.66
N GLU A 386 10.34 -3.30 -35.09
CA GLU A 386 10.77 -4.69 -34.93
C GLU A 386 10.89 -5.07 -33.45
N ARG A 387 11.51 -4.18 -32.66
CA ARG A 387 11.63 -4.36 -31.21
C ARG A 387 10.27 -4.40 -30.52
N ALA A 388 9.35 -3.49 -30.87
CA ALA A 388 8.00 -3.45 -30.31
C ALA A 388 7.25 -4.76 -30.59
N LEU A 389 7.34 -5.31 -31.81
CA LEU A 389 6.71 -6.58 -32.15
C LEU A 389 7.27 -7.75 -31.32
N ALA A 390 8.60 -7.82 -31.15
CA ALA A 390 9.23 -8.85 -30.34
C ALA A 390 8.80 -8.79 -28.86
N LEU A 391 8.68 -7.58 -28.30
CA LEU A 391 8.21 -7.36 -26.93
C LEU A 391 6.72 -7.73 -26.77
N LEU A 392 5.88 -7.39 -27.74
CA LEU A 392 4.47 -7.79 -27.74
C LEU A 392 4.29 -9.31 -27.81
N ASP A 393 5.11 -10.00 -28.60
CA ASP A 393 5.11 -11.46 -28.67
C ASP A 393 5.55 -12.08 -27.33
N ALA A 394 6.56 -11.50 -26.68
CA ALA A 394 7.01 -11.92 -25.35
C ALA A 394 5.93 -11.74 -24.26
N ALA A 395 5.21 -10.62 -24.28
CA ALA A 395 4.17 -10.31 -23.28
C ALA A 395 2.89 -11.18 -23.44
N ARG A 396 2.58 -11.60 -24.67
CA ARG A 396 1.31 -12.30 -25.00
C ARG A 396 1.16 -13.63 -24.26
N GLY A 397 2.22 -14.43 -24.17
CA GLY A 397 2.19 -15.72 -23.48
C GLY A 397 1.79 -15.59 -22.01
N PRO A 398 2.52 -14.80 -21.21
CA PRO A 398 2.18 -14.46 -19.85
C PRO A 398 0.74 -13.93 -19.69
N PHE A 399 0.32 -12.95 -20.51
CA PHE A 399 -1.04 -12.38 -20.43
C PHE A 399 -2.13 -13.45 -20.55
N ASN A 400 -2.01 -14.37 -21.50
CA ASN A 400 -2.96 -15.48 -21.65
C ASN A 400 -2.91 -16.44 -20.46
N SER A 401 -1.71 -16.81 -20.01
CA SER A 401 -1.55 -17.80 -18.93
C SER A 401 -2.03 -17.33 -17.56
N ILE A 402 -2.01 -16.01 -17.31
CA ILE A 402 -2.42 -15.40 -16.03
C ILE A 402 -3.90 -15.01 -16.05
N GLY A 403 -4.51 -14.85 -17.23
CA GLY A 403 -5.87 -14.35 -17.37
C GLY A 403 -5.94 -12.82 -17.36
N MET A 404 -5.17 -12.19 -18.27
CA MET A 404 -5.06 -10.72 -18.41
C MET A 404 -5.71 -10.23 -19.72
N PRO A 405 -7.03 -10.41 -19.91
CA PRO A 405 -7.71 -10.21 -21.21
C PRO A 405 -7.67 -8.78 -21.75
N GLY A 406 -7.74 -7.77 -20.89
CA GLY A 406 -7.63 -6.37 -21.29
C GLY A 406 -6.24 -6.05 -21.86
N TRP A 407 -5.19 -6.62 -21.29
CA TRP A 407 -3.82 -6.49 -21.80
C TRP A 407 -3.60 -7.22 -23.12
N VAL A 408 -4.20 -8.41 -23.31
CA VAL A 408 -4.18 -9.10 -24.62
C VAL A 408 -4.80 -8.20 -25.71
N ARG A 409 -5.95 -7.59 -25.42
CA ARG A 409 -6.63 -6.69 -26.35
C ARG A 409 -5.77 -5.47 -26.71
N ARG A 410 -5.20 -4.81 -25.70
CA ARG A 410 -4.29 -3.67 -25.91
C ARG A 410 -3.05 -4.04 -26.72
N ALA A 411 -2.47 -5.21 -26.47
CA ALA A 411 -1.34 -5.72 -27.25
C ALA A 411 -1.71 -5.96 -28.71
N ASP A 412 -2.90 -6.51 -28.98
CA ASP A 412 -3.42 -6.70 -30.34
C ASP A 412 -3.68 -5.36 -31.04
N GLU A 413 -4.27 -4.39 -30.35
CA GLU A 413 -4.50 -3.04 -30.85
C GLU A 413 -3.18 -2.34 -31.20
N LEU A 414 -2.17 -2.41 -30.32
CA LEU A 414 -0.86 -1.82 -30.56
C LEU A 414 -0.15 -2.50 -31.74
N ARG A 415 -0.28 -3.83 -31.89
CA ARG A 415 0.24 -4.56 -33.06
C ARG A 415 -0.41 -4.08 -34.36
N GLN A 416 -1.71 -3.85 -34.35
CA GLN A 416 -2.43 -3.31 -35.51
C GLN A 416 -1.96 -1.90 -35.88
N GLN A 417 -1.60 -1.07 -34.89
CA GLN A 417 -1.04 0.26 -35.14
C GLN A 417 0.33 0.18 -35.82
N ILE A 418 1.19 -0.77 -35.44
CA ILE A 418 2.51 -0.98 -36.08
C ILE A 418 2.38 -1.41 -37.55
N ALA A 419 1.31 -2.14 -37.88
CA ALA A 419 1.07 -2.65 -39.23
C ALA A 419 0.51 -1.60 -40.21
N ARG A 420 0.00 -0.47 -39.72
CA ARG A 420 -0.43 0.68 -40.52
C ARG A 420 0.75 1.59 -40.83
#